data_AF-A0A7D8EL49-F1
#
_entry.id   AF-A0A7D8EL49-F1
#
_cell.length_a   1.000
_cell.length_b   1.000
_cell.length_c   1.000
_cell.angle_alpha   90.00
_cell.angle_beta   90.00
_cell.angle_gamma   90.00
#
_symmetry.space_group_name_H-M   'P 1'
#
loop_
_entity.id
_entity.type
_entity.pdbx_description
1 polymer ?
#
loop_
_entity_poly.entity_id
_entity_poly.type
_entity_poly.pdbx_seq_one_letter_code
_entity_poly.pdbx_strand_id
1 'polypeptide(L)'
;MGEVQTKAPLDSPALTGTPTAPMPETTAAGIEIATAAFVVAKVAQLVGSAPEALDTLQELADALGNDPNFAITVLNKLAGKQPLDETLTALSGKSADGFIEYIGLRETINHAADALHKSQNGGDIPEKPLFVQNIGALPASGTAVAANRLASRGALPALTGTTRGSDSGLIMGEVYNNGYPTQYENILRLTGTGDGEILIGWSGTNGAPAPAYIRSHRDTAEAEWSEWAMLYTTLNPPPDSHPVGAAIAWPSDATPAGYALMQGQTFDKSAYPLLAVAYPSGVIPDMRGWTIKGKPASGRAVLSQELDGNKSHSHTARAQDTDLGTKSTSSFDYGTKSTNTTGNHTHQFGGYINSYWGDSNHTSFQPGGGAWTQAAGDHAHTVYIGGHEHTMYIGPHGHVVIVDADGNAETFGLMDGGVDAAITAYFGSQLQERVQQNIIREYLGEQPVGTAFVIETGNSKHPWLVHAPTMRVPLIIDGTDAVYNATRAALLAIFQHNKSAGEDRKITSVALPAMGAGCGQVPPDSVARQIVLI
;
A
#
# COMPACT_ATOMS: atom_id res chain seq x y z
N MET A 1 122.36 -156.83 28.52
CA MET A 1 122.35 -155.35 28.56
C MET A 1 122.88 -154.86 27.22
N GLY A 2 122.20 -153.93 26.54
CA GLY A 2 122.76 -153.31 25.34
C GLY A 2 121.82 -152.59 24.36
N GLU A 3 120.59 -152.23 24.71
CA GLU A 3 119.60 -151.72 23.74
C GLU A 3 119.44 -150.18 23.70
N VAL A 4 120.46 -149.40 24.09
CA VAL A 4 120.25 -147.95 24.39
C VAL A 4 121.05 -146.95 23.54
N GLN A 5 121.60 -147.25 22.35
CA GLN A 5 122.44 -146.26 21.63
C GLN A 5 122.18 -145.96 20.13
N THR A 6 121.07 -146.37 19.52
CA THR A 6 120.74 -145.98 18.12
C THR A 6 119.52 -145.06 17.97
N LYS A 7 119.11 -144.40 19.05
CA LYS A 7 118.10 -143.34 18.99
C LYS A 7 118.80 -141.97 19.00
N ALA A 8 118.33 -141.04 18.17
CA ALA A 8 118.84 -139.67 18.12
C ALA A 8 118.69 -138.97 19.49
N PRO A 9 119.55 -137.98 19.82
CA PRO A 9 119.42 -137.20 21.04
C PRO A 9 118.02 -136.58 21.12
N LEU A 10 117.37 -136.75 22.28
CA LEU A 10 116.02 -136.26 22.53
C LEU A 10 115.94 -134.72 22.44
N ASP A 11 117.01 -134.03 22.82
CA ASP A 11 117.10 -132.58 22.75
C ASP A 11 117.86 -132.13 21.49
N SER A 12 117.16 -131.36 20.64
CA SER A 12 117.70 -130.70 19.43
C SER A 12 118.32 -131.64 18.37
N PRO A 13 117.52 -132.53 17.74
CA PRO A 13 117.99 -133.36 16.64
C PRO A 13 118.28 -132.54 15.36
N ALA A 14 119.39 -132.86 14.67
CA ALA A 14 119.69 -132.30 13.35
C ALA A 14 118.99 -133.10 12.24
N LEU A 15 118.19 -132.42 11.40
CA LEU A 15 117.38 -133.03 10.35
C LEU A 15 118.03 -132.86 8.97
N THR A 16 118.49 -133.95 8.35
CA THR A 16 119.05 -133.97 7.00
C THR A 16 118.27 -134.95 6.12
N GLY A 17 118.02 -134.60 4.85
CA GLY A 17 117.21 -135.39 3.91
C GLY A 17 115.75 -134.93 3.88
N THR A 18 114.81 -135.88 3.80
CA THR A 18 113.35 -135.65 3.84
C THR A 18 112.77 -136.09 5.20
N PRO A 19 112.99 -135.30 6.27
CA PRO A 19 112.46 -135.61 7.58
C PRO A 19 110.93 -135.55 7.56
N THR A 20 110.29 -136.63 7.96
CA THR A 20 108.85 -136.65 8.19
C THR A 20 108.58 -136.07 9.58
N ALA A 21 108.01 -134.86 9.62
CA ALA A 21 107.54 -134.24 10.84
C ALA A 21 106.00 -134.33 10.90
N PRO A 22 105.41 -134.56 12.08
CA PRO A 22 103.97 -134.38 12.27
C PRO A 22 103.56 -132.97 11.83
N MET A 23 102.44 -132.85 11.11
CA MET A 23 101.87 -131.54 10.80
C MET A 23 101.45 -130.86 12.12
N PRO A 24 102.00 -129.69 12.47
CA PRO A 24 101.53 -128.95 13.63
C PRO A 24 100.07 -128.53 13.47
N GLU A 25 99.38 -128.38 14.59
CA GLU A 25 98.05 -127.77 14.63
C GLU A 25 98.10 -126.36 14.03
N THR A 26 97.06 -125.94 13.30
CA THR A 26 96.99 -124.61 12.65
C THR A 26 97.10 -123.43 13.61
N THR A 27 97.09 -123.65 14.93
CA THR A 27 97.23 -122.64 15.99
C THR A 27 98.66 -122.50 16.53
N ALA A 28 99.62 -123.27 16.03
CA ALA A 28 101.03 -123.18 16.45
C ALA A 28 101.66 -121.80 16.15
N ALA A 29 102.39 -121.25 17.12
CA ALA A 29 103.03 -119.92 17.09
C ALA A 29 104.43 -119.91 17.74
N GLY A 30 104.96 -121.08 18.04
CA GLY A 30 106.22 -121.26 18.72
C GLY A 30 107.33 -121.69 17.76
N ILE A 31 108.15 -122.61 18.24
CA ILE A 31 109.37 -123.10 17.58
C ILE A 31 109.14 -124.44 16.85
N GLU A 32 107.89 -124.77 16.50
CA GLU A 32 107.52 -125.96 15.73
C GLU A 32 108.02 -125.91 14.27
N ILE A 33 108.24 -127.07 13.63
CA ILE A 33 108.68 -127.12 12.22
C ILE A 33 107.48 -126.96 11.28
N ALA A 34 107.47 -125.88 10.50
CA ALA A 34 106.43 -125.62 9.50
C ALA A 34 106.52 -126.60 8.32
N THR A 35 105.55 -127.51 8.22
CA THR A 35 105.38 -128.39 7.06
C THR A 35 104.65 -127.66 5.92
N ALA A 36 104.81 -128.12 4.67
CA ALA A 36 104.12 -127.51 3.53
C ALA A 36 102.58 -127.52 3.67
N ALA A 37 102.02 -128.58 4.26
CA ALA A 37 100.59 -128.68 4.54
C ALA A 37 100.10 -127.63 5.55
N PHE A 38 100.92 -127.29 6.55
CA PHE A 38 100.62 -126.23 7.51
C PHE A 38 100.54 -124.84 6.86
N VAL A 39 101.45 -124.54 5.91
CA VAL A 39 101.44 -123.25 5.19
C VAL A 39 100.18 -123.10 4.32
N VAL A 40 99.78 -124.15 3.60
CA VAL A 40 98.54 -124.13 2.80
C VAL A 40 97.30 -123.92 3.68
N ALA A 41 97.25 -124.57 4.85
CA ALA A 41 96.15 -124.38 5.80
C ALA A 41 96.09 -122.95 6.38
N LYS A 42 97.24 -122.31 6.66
CA LYS A 42 97.30 -120.92 7.13
C LYS A 42 96.87 -119.90 6.07
N VAL A 43 97.21 -120.12 4.80
CA VAL A 43 96.75 -119.25 3.69
C VAL A 43 95.24 -119.37 3.49
N ALA A 44 94.67 -120.58 3.61
CA ALA A 44 93.22 -120.78 3.58
C ALA A 44 92.50 -120.09 4.75
N GLN A 45 93.09 -120.07 5.96
CA GLN A 45 92.57 -119.28 7.09
C GLN A 45 92.59 -117.77 6.83
N LEU A 46 93.62 -117.24 6.17
CA LEU A 46 93.69 -115.81 5.82
C LEU A 46 92.59 -115.42 4.84
N VAL A 47 92.38 -116.19 3.77
CA VAL A 47 91.29 -115.94 2.79
C VAL A 47 89.91 -116.14 3.44
N GLY A 48 89.76 -117.16 4.29
CA GLY A 48 88.55 -117.43 5.07
C GLY A 48 88.29 -116.46 6.22
N SER A 49 89.18 -115.49 6.47
CA SER A 49 88.98 -114.41 7.46
C SER A 49 88.46 -113.10 6.88
N ALA A 50 88.36 -112.99 5.54
CA ALA A 50 87.66 -111.90 4.85
C ALA A 50 86.28 -112.25 4.22
N PRO A 51 85.50 -113.26 4.67
CA PRO A 51 84.21 -113.57 4.06
C PRO A 51 83.22 -112.43 4.28
N GLU A 52 83.15 -111.81 5.46
CA GLU A 52 82.20 -110.71 5.71
C GLU A 52 82.50 -109.46 4.87
N ALA A 53 83.77 -109.15 4.58
CA ALA A 53 84.14 -108.01 3.73
C ALA A 53 83.86 -108.25 2.24
N LEU A 54 83.95 -109.50 1.78
CA LEU A 54 83.62 -109.86 0.40
C LEU A 54 82.11 -110.06 0.22
N ASP A 55 81.44 -110.59 1.24
CA ASP A 55 79.98 -110.73 1.33
C ASP A 55 79.34 -109.35 1.31
N THR A 56 79.84 -108.39 2.11
CA THR A 56 79.35 -107.00 2.07
C THR A 56 79.55 -106.32 0.70
N LEU A 57 80.62 -106.61 -0.03
CA LEU A 57 80.81 -106.06 -1.39
C LEU A 57 79.88 -106.71 -2.42
N GLN A 58 79.61 -108.02 -2.30
CA GLN A 58 78.65 -108.72 -3.14
C GLN A 58 77.21 -108.29 -2.81
N GLU A 59 76.87 -108.17 -1.52
CA GLU A 59 75.61 -107.64 -1.02
C GLU A 59 75.39 -106.20 -1.48
N LEU A 60 76.42 -105.34 -1.48
CA LEU A 60 76.32 -103.98 -2.02
C LEU A 60 76.10 -103.98 -3.55
N ALA A 61 76.78 -104.85 -4.29
CA ALA A 61 76.59 -104.97 -5.73
C ALA A 61 75.18 -105.48 -6.10
N ASP A 62 74.67 -106.48 -5.38
CA ASP A 62 73.34 -107.04 -5.57
C ASP A 62 72.23 -106.11 -5.06
N ALA A 63 72.44 -105.38 -3.97
CA ALA A 63 71.51 -104.37 -3.47
C ALA A 63 71.37 -103.17 -4.43
N LEU A 64 72.45 -102.85 -5.16
CA LEU A 64 72.44 -101.87 -6.27
C LEU A 64 72.01 -102.49 -7.62
N GLY A 65 71.69 -103.79 -7.63
CA GLY A 65 71.14 -104.52 -8.77
C GLY A 65 72.13 -104.77 -9.91
N ASN A 66 73.44 -104.74 -9.63
CA ASN A 66 74.51 -104.85 -10.64
C ASN A 66 74.36 -103.84 -11.80
N ASP A 67 73.75 -102.67 -11.57
CA ASP A 67 73.51 -101.66 -12.60
C ASP A 67 74.76 -100.77 -12.80
N PRO A 68 75.47 -100.85 -13.95
CA PRO A 68 76.66 -100.03 -14.22
C PRO A 68 76.32 -98.53 -14.32
N ASN A 69 75.06 -98.19 -14.56
CA ASN A 69 74.55 -96.83 -14.71
C ASN A 69 73.59 -96.47 -13.58
N PHE A 70 73.71 -97.08 -12.40
CA PHE A 70 72.80 -96.92 -11.28
C PHE A 70 72.39 -95.46 -11.02
N ALA A 71 73.33 -94.52 -11.06
CA ALA A 71 73.06 -93.10 -10.89
C ALA A 71 72.08 -92.54 -11.94
N ILE A 72 72.27 -92.88 -13.23
CA ILE A 72 71.38 -92.46 -14.32
C ILE A 72 70.01 -93.13 -14.18
N THR A 73 69.98 -94.43 -13.84
CA THR A 73 68.73 -95.16 -13.64
C THR A 73 67.91 -94.57 -12.49
N VAL A 74 68.54 -94.25 -11.36
CA VAL A 74 67.89 -93.60 -10.21
C VAL A 74 67.44 -92.19 -10.58
N LEU A 75 68.27 -91.41 -11.27
CA LEU A 75 67.89 -90.06 -11.74
C LEU A 75 66.68 -90.09 -12.67
N ASN A 76 66.63 -91.01 -13.63
CA ASN A 76 65.50 -91.15 -14.54
C ASN A 76 64.22 -91.60 -13.80
N LYS A 77 64.36 -92.53 -12.85
CA LYS A 77 63.23 -92.94 -11.99
C LYS A 77 62.73 -91.78 -11.16
N LEU A 78 63.62 -90.93 -10.63
CA LEU A 78 63.25 -89.77 -9.82
C LEU A 78 62.63 -88.65 -10.67
N ALA A 79 63.16 -88.41 -11.87
CA ALA A 79 62.64 -87.41 -12.81
C ALA A 79 61.22 -87.75 -13.31
N GLY A 80 60.84 -89.03 -13.33
CA GLY A 80 59.49 -89.47 -13.66
C GLY A 80 58.51 -89.49 -12.49
N LYS A 81 58.95 -89.23 -11.24
CA LYS A 81 58.05 -89.22 -10.08
C LYS A 81 57.39 -87.85 -9.95
N GLN A 82 56.06 -87.82 -10.06
CA GLN A 82 55.29 -86.67 -9.61
C GLN A 82 55.35 -86.54 -8.07
N PRO A 83 55.16 -85.33 -7.52
CA PRO A 83 55.07 -85.13 -6.07
C PRO A 83 53.93 -85.95 -5.47
N LEU A 84 54.09 -86.54 -4.28
CA LEU A 84 53.06 -87.40 -3.67
C LEU A 84 51.80 -86.63 -3.24
N ASP A 85 51.85 -85.30 -3.26
CA ASP A 85 50.72 -84.44 -2.91
C ASP A 85 49.66 -84.50 -4.02
N GLU A 86 48.43 -84.86 -3.65
CA GLU A 86 47.33 -85.02 -4.60
C GLU A 86 47.04 -83.73 -5.38
N THR A 87 47.17 -82.57 -4.72
CA THR A 87 46.95 -81.26 -5.35
C THR A 87 48.07 -80.98 -6.35
N LEU A 88 49.33 -81.16 -5.96
CA LEU A 88 50.47 -80.88 -6.82
C LEU A 88 50.56 -81.86 -8.00
N THR A 89 50.15 -83.12 -7.79
CA THR A 89 49.95 -84.11 -8.86
C THR A 89 48.91 -83.63 -9.86
N ALA A 90 47.73 -83.22 -9.38
CA ALA A 90 46.66 -82.72 -10.22
C ALA A 90 47.06 -81.47 -11.02
N LEU A 91 47.93 -80.62 -10.46
CA LEU A 91 48.38 -79.38 -11.10
C LEU A 91 49.54 -79.58 -12.10
N SER A 92 50.49 -80.48 -11.80
CA SER A 92 51.79 -80.58 -12.50
C SER A 92 51.74 -80.96 -14.00
N GLY A 93 50.59 -81.40 -14.51
CA GLY A 93 50.38 -81.73 -15.93
C GLY A 93 49.32 -80.90 -16.65
N LYS A 94 48.74 -79.89 -15.99
CA LYS A 94 47.68 -79.06 -16.58
C LYS A 94 48.26 -77.91 -17.40
N SER A 95 47.62 -77.59 -18.53
CA SER A 95 47.87 -76.33 -19.25
C SER A 95 47.36 -75.13 -18.44
N ALA A 96 47.68 -73.91 -18.85
CA ALA A 96 47.11 -72.70 -18.22
C ALA A 96 45.57 -72.73 -18.19
N ASP A 97 44.93 -73.20 -19.27
CA ASP A 97 43.47 -73.35 -19.32
C ASP A 97 42.96 -74.43 -18.35
N GLY A 98 43.64 -75.57 -18.27
CA GLY A 98 43.29 -76.64 -17.35
C GLY A 98 43.51 -76.25 -15.88
N PHE A 99 44.48 -75.38 -15.60
CA PHE A 99 44.69 -74.79 -14.28
C PHE A 99 43.50 -73.91 -13.89
N ILE A 100 43.12 -72.95 -14.76
CA ILE A 100 41.99 -72.03 -14.54
C ILE A 100 40.68 -72.79 -14.28
N GLU A 101 40.47 -73.90 -14.98
CA GLU A 101 39.32 -74.79 -14.77
C GLU A 101 39.40 -75.51 -13.42
N TYR A 102 40.55 -76.08 -13.07
CA TYR A 102 40.73 -76.81 -11.81
C TYR A 102 40.48 -75.96 -10.56
N ILE A 103 40.88 -74.67 -10.59
CA ILE A 103 40.65 -73.74 -9.49
C ILE A 103 39.29 -73.00 -9.58
N GLY A 104 38.42 -73.36 -10.53
CA GLY A 104 37.08 -72.78 -10.67
C GLY A 104 37.05 -71.32 -11.09
N LEU A 105 38.18 -70.75 -11.52
CA LEU A 105 38.25 -69.35 -11.94
C LEU A 105 37.42 -69.11 -13.20
N ARG A 106 37.24 -70.10 -14.09
CA ARG A 106 36.44 -69.95 -15.31
C ARG A 106 34.96 -69.68 -14.99
N GLU A 107 34.37 -70.45 -14.09
CA GLU A 107 32.99 -70.22 -13.64
C GLU A 107 32.86 -68.90 -12.88
N THR A 108 33.84 -68.58 -12.03
CA THR A 108 33.87 -67.30 -11.30
C THR A 108 33.90 -66.11 -12.26
N ILE A 109 34.71 -66.19 -13.33
CA ILE A 109 34.78 -65.16 -14.38
C ILE A 109 33.46 -65.05 -15.14
N ASN A 110 32.84 -66.18 -15.50
CA ASN A 110 31.56 -66.18 -16.21
C ASN A 110 30.44 -65.57 -15.35
N HIS A 111 30.34 -65.96 -14.08
CA HIS A 111 29.37 -65.37 -13.15
C HIS A 111 29.60 -63.88 -12.91
N ALA A 112 30.86 -63.44 -12.80
CA ALA A 112 31.20 -62.03 -12.67
C ALA A 112 30.88 -61.25 -13.96
N ALA A 113 31.12 -61.84 -15.12
CA ALA A 113 30.77 -61.25 -16.42
C ALA A 113 29.26 -61.10 -16.58
N ASP A 114 28.47 -62.11 -16.22
CA ASP A 114 27.01 -62.07 -16.25
C ASP A 114 26.44 -61.04 -15.27
N ALA A 115 26.99 -60.94 -14.05
CA ALA A 115 26.56 -59.95 -13.05
C ALA A 115 26.91 -58.50 -13.42
N LEU A 116 27.97 -58.28 -14.23
CA LEU A 116 28.44 -56.95 -14.66
C LEU A 116 28.05 -56.62 -16.10
N HIS A 117 27.28 -57.46 -16.79
CA HIS A 117 26.90 -57.26 -18.17
C HIS A 117 25.97 -56.03 -18.30
N LYS A 118 26.59 -54.88 -18.61
CA LYS A 118 25.96 -53.55 -18.81
C LYS A 118 24.85 -53.52 -19.88
N SER A 119 24.63 -54.62 -20.60
CA SER A 119 23.53 -54.73 -21.56
C SER A 119 22.16 -54.92 -20.90
N GLN A 120 22.08 -55.25 -19.61
CA GLN A 120 20.79 -55.37 -18.94
C GLN A 120 20.42 -54.18 -18.05
N ASN A 121 21.34 -53.35 -17.53
CA ASN A 121 21.01 -52.12 -16.77
C ASN A 121 19.82 -52.28 -15.79
N GLY A 122 19.73 -53.42 -15.09
CA GLY A 122 18.59 -53.76 -14.22
C GLY A 122 17.38 -54.39 -14.92
N GLY A 123 17.56 -54.97 -16.11
CA GLY A 123 16.54 -55.57 -16.97
C GLY A 123 15.97 -56.89 -16.43
N ASP A 124 16.80 -57.61 -15.70
CA ASP A 124 16.59 -58.86 -14.98
C ASP A 124 15.95 -58.69 -13.60
N ILE A 125 15.85 -57.45 -13.11
CA ILE A 125 15.27 -57.14 -11.80
C ILE A 125 13.77 -57.51 -11.80
N PRO A 126 13.35 -58.48 -10.97
CA PRO A 126 11.93 -58.73 -10.72
C PRO A 126 11.36 -57.49 -10.03
N GLU A 127 10.23 -56.98 -10.54
CA GLU A 127 9.59 -55.78 -9.98
C GLU A 127 10.50 -54.54 -9.90
N LYS A 128 11.05 -54.13 -11.04
CA LYS A 128 11.81 -52.87 -11.21
C LYS A 128 11.25 -51.67 -10.41
N PRO A 129 9.93 -51.43 -10.33
CA PRO A 129 9.39 -50.34 -9.52
C PRO A 129 9.72 -50.46 -8.02
N LEU A 130 9.59 -51.65 -7.43
CA LEU A 130 9.88 -51.90 -6.02
C LEU A 130 11.39 -51.82 -5.74
N PHE A 131 12.20 -52.34 -6.66
CA PHE A 131 13.65 -52.21 -6.57
C PHE A 131 14.09 -50.74 -6.56
N VAL A 132 13.60 -49.93 -7.51
CA VAL A 132 13.87 -48.49 -7.59
C VAL A 132 13.42 -47.76 -6.31
N GLN A 133 12.29 -48.16 -5.72
CA GLN A 133 11.80 -47.64 -4.44
C GLN A 133 12.75 -47.95 -3.28
N ASN A 134 13.23 -49.19 -3.16
CA ASN A 134 14.08 -49.61 -2.04
C ASN A 134 15.49 -48.97 -2.09
N ILE A 135 16.01 -48.67 -3.27
CA ILE A 135 17.36 -48.09 -3.43
C ILE A 135 17.36 -46.55 -3.56
N GLY A 136 16.19 -45.92 -3.68
CA GLY A 136 16.07 -44.46 -3.82
C GLY A 136 16.58 -43.87 -5.15
N ALA A 137 16.62 -44.66 -6.22
CA ALA A 137 17.11 -44.22 -7.54
C ALA A 137 16.02 -43.50 -8.38
N LEU A 138 16.44 -42.66 -9.33
CA LEU A 138 15.53 -41.90 -10.21
C LEU A 138 15.55 -42.48 -11.65
N PRO A 139 14.40 -42.78 -12.29
CA PRO A 139 14.35 -43.18 -13.69
C PRO A 139 14.61 -42.01 -14.65
N ALA A 140 15.27 -42.27 -15.79
CA ALA A 140 15.67 -41.25 -16.78
C ALA A 140 14.51 -40.56 -17.54
N SER A 141 13.29 -41.08 -17.47
CA SER A 141 12.12 -40.55 -18.19
C SER A 141 10.78 -40.70 -17.45
N GLY A 142 10.80 -40.90 -16.13
CA GLY A 142 9.60 -41.13 -15.32
C GLY A 142 9.61 -40.30 -14.03
N THR A 143 8.47 -39.67 -13.73
CA THR A 143 8.23 -38.90 -12.50
C THR A 143 8.53 -39.75 -11.27
N ALA A 144 9.30 -39.18 -10.37
CA ALA A 144 9.83 -39.76 -9.14
C ALA A 144 8.80 -40.57 -8.33
N VAL A 145 9.31 -41.61 -7.66
CA VAL A 145 8.66 -42.33 -6.54
C VAL A 145 8.41 -41.40 -5.32
N ALA A 146 8.72 -40.11 -5.42
CA ALA A 146 8.25 -39.06 -4.53
C ALA A 146 8.19 -37.71 -5.26
N ALA A 147 7.64 -37.66 -6.48
CA ALA A 147 6.99 -36.42 -6.86
C ALA A 147 5.84 -36.33 -5.87
N ASN A 148 5.96 -35.44 -4.89
CA ASN A 148 4.88 -35.05 -3.99
C ASN A 148 3.78 -34.42 -4.86
N ARG A 149 3.13 -35.22 -5.72
CA ARG A 149 1.88 -34.87 -6.35
C ARG A 149 0.94 -34.77 -5.17
N LEU A 150 0.62 -33.54 -4.79
CA LEU A 150 -0.43 -33.29 -3.81
C LEU A 150 -1.69 -33.93 -4.37
N ALA A 151 -1.98 -35.14 -3.93
CA ALA A 151 -3.19 -35.86 -4.24
C ALA A 151 -4.22 -35.49 -3.17
N SER A 152 -5.47 -35.34 -3.60
CA SER A 152 -6.57 -35.04 -2.67
C SER A 152 -6.66 -36.14 -1.62
N ARG A 153 -6.81 -35.77 -0.34
CA ARG A 153 -7.16 -36.69 0.74
C ARG A 153 -8.66 -36.94 0.87
N GLY A 154 -9.42 -36.57 -0.15
CA GLY A 154 -10.88 -36.58 -0.14
C GLY A 154 -11.45 -35.41 0.68
N ALA A 155 -12.72 -35.53 1.05
CA ALA A 155 -13.43 -34.47 1.77
C ALA A 155 -12.85 -34.22 3.16
N LEU A 156 -12.36 -33.01 3.41
CA LEU A 156 -11.88 -32.57 4.73
C LEU A 156 -12.94 -31.69 5.40
N PRO A 157 -13.25 -31.87 6.70
CA PRO A 157 -14.10 -30.96 7.44
C PRO A 157 -13.37 -29.64 7.76
N ALA A 158 -14.12 -28.54 7.90
CA ALA A 158 -13.56 -27.27 8.35
C ALA A 158 -13.08 -27.40 9.80
N LEU A 159 -11.82 -27.01 10.04
CA LEU A 159 -11.32 -26.87 11.40
C LEU A 159 -11.95 -25.63 12.05
N THR A 160 -12.38 -25.78 13.30
CA THR A 160 -13.04 -24.75 14.11
C THR A 160 -12.42 -24.73 15.51
N GLY A 161 -12.63 -23.64 16.23
CA GLY A 161 -12.08 -23.51 17.57
C GLY A 161 -10.55 -23.39 17.55
N THR A 162 -9.94 -24.00 18.56
CA THR A 162 -8.50 -24.26 18.67
C THR A 162 -8.04 -25.57 17.99
N THR A 163 -8.91 -26.22 17.19
CA THR A 163 -8.62 -27.55 16.62
C THR A 163 -7.59 -27.44 15.49
N ARG A 164 -6.47 -28.15 15.63
CA ARG A 164 -5.40 -28.21 14.61
C ARG A 164 -5.55 -29.38 13.63
N GLY A 165 -4.91 -29.28 12.48
CA GLY A 165 -4.86 -30.38 11.51
C GLY A 165 -4.01 -31.54 12.03
N SER A 166 -4.48 -32.78 11.89
CA SER A 166 -3.76 -33.98 12.35
C SER A 166 -2.64 -34.43 11.41
N ASP A 167 -2.72 -34.05 10.13
CA ASP A 167 -1.68 -34.36 9.15
C ASP A 167 -0.46 -33.44 9.35
N SER A 168 0.72 -33.89 8.96
CA SER A 168 1.96 -33.09 8.98
C SER A 168 2.34 -32.62 7.57
N GLY A 169 2.71 -31.34 7.44
CA GLY A 169 3.21 -30.76 6.20
C GLY A 169 2.11 -30.16 5.30
N LEU A 170 2.28 -30.30 3.98
CA LEU A 170 1.37 -29.74 2.98
C LEU A 170 0.40 -30.82 2.48
N ILE A 171 -0.91 -30.60 2.67
CA ILE A 171 -1.96 -31.49 2.19
C ILE A 171 -2.95 -30.75 1.29
N MET A 172 -3.51 -31.48 0.33
CA MET A 172 -4.65 -31.04 -0.48
C MET A 172 -5.88 -31.87 -0.12
N GLY A 173 -7.04 -31.24 -0.01
CA GLY A 173 -8.30 -31.92 0.20
C GLY A 173 -9.44 -31.29 -0.57
N GLU A 174 -10.55 -32.00 -0.62
CA GLU A 174 -11.81 -31.53 -1.18
C GLU A 174 -12.66 -30.89 -0.09
N VAL A 175 -13.40 -29.85 -0.47
CA VAL A 175 -14.36 -29.17 0.40
C VAL A 175 -15.75 -29.44 -0.14
N TYR A 176 -16.61 -30.02 0.70
CA TYR A 176 -17.96 -30.42 0.29
C TYR A 176 -18.95 -30.22 1.43
N ASN A 177 -19.68 -29.11 1.43
CA ASN A 177 -20.74 -28.79 2.40
C ASN A 177 -20.34 -28.94 3.89
N ASN A 178 -19.09 -28.58 4.22
CA ASN A 178 -18.45 -28.90 5.49
C ASN A 178 -18.08 -27.68 6.35
N GLY A 179 -18.83 -26.58 6.29
CA GLY A 179 -18.61 -25.39 7.14
C GLY A 179 -17.49 -24.45 6.69
N TYR A 180 -17.07 -24.54 5.42
CA TYR A 180 -16.19 -23.57 4.78
C TYR A 180 -16.98 -22.37 4.24
N PRO A 181 -16.32 -21.23 3.93
CA PRO A 181 -16.97 -20.05 3.35
C PRO A 181 -17.83 -20.32 2.11
N THR A 182 -17.46 -21.33 1.31
CA THR A 182 -18.22 -21.78 0.14
C THR A 182 -18.38 -23.31 0.14
N GLN A 183 -19.37 -23.80 -0.61
CA GLN A 183 -19.90 -25.16 -0.46
C GLN A 183 -19.10 -26.26 -1.19
N TYR A 184 -18.40 -25.97 -2.29
CA TYR A 184 -17.81 -27.00 -3.17
C TYR A 184 -16.45 -26.61 -3.75
N GLU A 185 -15.34 -27.02 -3.14
CA GLU A 185 -14.02 -26.43 -3.41
C GLU A 185 -12.81 -27.36 -3.25
N ASN A 186 -11.61 -26.78 -3.39
CA ASN A 186 -10.34 -27.41 -2.99
C ASN A 186 -9.67 -26.61 -1.88
N ILE A 187 -9.04 -27.31 -0.94
CA ILE A 187 -8.26 -26.70 0.14
C ILE A 187 -6.82 -27.18 0.13
N LEU A 188 -5.92 -26.24 0.36
CA LEU A 188 -4.52 -26.48 0.66
C LEU A 188 -4.29 -26.16 2.15
N ARG A 189 -3.91 -27.16 2.95
CA ARG A 189 -3.61 -27.00 4.37
C ARG A 189 -2.12 -27.23 4.61
N LEU A 190 -1.54 -26.30 5.36
CA LEU A 190 -0.16 -26.34 5.84
C LEU A 190 -0.20 -26.55 7.34
N THR A 191 0.46 -27.59 7.83
CA THR A 191 0.62 -27.85 9.26
C THR A 191 2.09 -27.87 9.65
N GLY A 192 2.42 -27.19 10.75
CA GLY A 192 3.80 -27.01 11.22
C GLY A 192 3.84 -26.53 12.66
N THR A 193 4.70 -25.55 12.98
CA THR A 193 4.68 -24.89 14.30
C THR A 193 3.32 -24.19 14.50
N GLY A 194 2.87 -23.42 13.51
CA GLY A 194 1.48 -22.98 13.33
C GLY A 194 0.86 -23.59 12.07
N ASP A 195 -0.44 -23.38 11.86
CA ASP A 195 -1.17 -23.92 10.72
C ASP A 195 -1.70 -22.80 9.81
N GLY A 196 -1.93 -23.13 8.55
CA GLY A 196 -2.48 -22.22 7.56
C GLY A 196 -3.33 -22.94 6.53
N GLU A 197 -4.34 -22.25 6.02
CA GLU A 197 -5.24 -22.80 5.00
C GLU A 197 -5.46 -21.79 3.88
N ILE A 198 -5.42 -22.29 2.64
CA ILE A 198 -5.86 -21.59 1.45
C ILE A 198 -7.00 -22.38 0.83
N LEU A 199 -8.16 -21.76 0.71
CA LEU A 199 -9.33 -22.29 0.04
C LEU A 199 -9.41 -21.69 -1.36
N ILE A 200 -9.51 -22.54 -2.37
CA ILE A 200 -9.67 -22.10 -3.77
C ILE A 200 -11.05 -22.49 -4.24
N GLY A 201 -11.82 -21.44 -4.53
CA GLY A 201 -13.20 -21.44 -4.94
C GLY A 201 -13.48 -22.01 -6.34
N TRP A 202 -14.76 -22.13 -6.64
CA TRP A 202 -15.27 -22.40 -7.97
C TRP A 202 -16.29 -21.32 -8.33
N SER A 203 -16.07 -20.68 -9.47
CA SER A 203 -16.91 -19.55 -9.91
C SER A 203 -18.26 -19.98 -10.49
N GLY A 204 -18.46 -21.28 -10.74
CA GLY A 204 -19.65 -21.84 -11.37
C GLY A 204 -19.85 -21.41 -12.84
N THR A 205 -18.98 -20.57 -13.39
CA THR A 205 -19.08 -19.99 -14.73
C THR A 205 -17.74 -20.14 -15.46
N ASN A 206 -17.77 -20.68 -16.67
CA ASN A 206 -16.55 -20.88 -17.47
C ASN A 206 -15.80 -19.55 -17.68
N GLY A 207 -14.53 -19.52 -17.25
CA GLY A 207 -13.66 -18.35 -17.39
C GLY A 207 -13.88 -17.23 -16.36
N ALA A 208 -14.84 -17.36 -15.45
CA ALA A 208 -15.03 -16.39 -14.36
C ALA A 208 -14.02 -16.62 -13.22
N PRO A 209 -13.53 -15.56 -12.56
CA PRO A 209 -12.61 -15.68 -11.43
C PRO A 209 -13.28 -16.42 -10.26
N ALA A 210 -12.54 -17.36 -9.68
CA ALA A 210 -12.98 -18.05 -8.48
C ALA A 210 -12.70 -17.21 -7.22
N PRO A 211 -13.56 -17.27 -6.19
CA PRO A 211 -13.22 -16.73 -4.89
C PRO A 211 -12.06 -17.53 -4.29
N ALA A 212 -11.18 -16.89 -3.53
CA ALA A 212 -10.15 -17.61 -2.79
C ALA A 212 -10.06 -17.02 -1.40
N TYR A 213 -9.82 -17.85 -0.39
CA TYR A 213 -9.77 -17.42 1.00
C TYR A 213 -8.50 -17.94 1.66
N ILE A 214 -8.02 -17.19 2.65
CA ILE A 214 -6.88 -17.56 3.47
C ILE A 214 -7.23 -17.40 4.94
N ARG A 215 -6.69 -18.28 5.78
CA ARG A 215 -6.70 -18.14 7.24
C ARG A 215 -5.47 -18.78 7.86
N SER A 216 -5.23 -18.45 9.12
CA SER A 216 -4.08 -18.96 9.87
C SER A 216 -4.44 -19.33 11.30
N HIS A 217 -3.61 -20.14 11.92
CA HIS A 217 -3.71 -20.55 13.32
C HIS A 217 -2.31 -20.50 13.95
N ARG A 218 -2.20 -19.80 15.09
CA ARG A 218 -0.93 -19.62 15.80
C ARG A 218 -0.49 -20.89 16.54
N ASP A 219 0.79 -20.99 16.85
CA ASP A 219 1.46 -22.11 17.54
C ASP A 219 1.19 -22.18 19.06
N THR A 220 -0.03 -21.90 19.52
CA THR A 220 -0.40 -21.96 20.95
C THR A 220 -1.71 -22.68 21.17
N ALA A 221 -1.84 -23.44 22.25
CA ALA A 221 -3.00 -24.28 22.54
C ALA A 221 -4.32 -23.50 22.73
N GLU A 222 -4.24 -22.22 23.07
CA GLU A 222 -5.38 -21.31 23.25
C GLU A 222 -5.69 -20.48 21.99
N ALA A 223 -4.90 -20.61 20.92
CA ALA A 223 -5.14 -19.84 19.70
C ALA A 223 -6.35 -20.40 18.95
N GLU A 224 -7.25 -19.51 18.58
CA GLU A 224 -8.36 -19.81 17.67
C GLU A 224 -7.90 -19.65 16.22
N TRP A 225 -8.56 -20.34 15.29
CA TRP A 225 -8.41 -20.03 13.87
C TRP A 225 -8.82 -18.58 13.59
N SER A 226 -8.05 -17.88 12.77
CA SER A 226 -8.50 -16.59 12.25
C SER A 226 -9.77 -16.77 11.42
N GLU A 227 -10.61 -15.75 11.41
CA GLU A 227 -11.68 -15.62 10.41
C GLU A 227 -11.11 -15.77 9.00
N TRP A 228 -11.94 -16.22 8.06
CA TRP A 228 -11.56 -16.35 6.67
C TRP A 228 -11.42 -14.98 6.01
N ALA A 229 -10.24 -14.69 5.46
CA ALA A 229 -10.01 -13.50 4.67
C ALA A 229 -10.09 -13.82 3.17
N MET A 230 -10.93 -13.10 2.42
CA MET A 230 -11.02 -13.27 0.97
C MET A 230 -9.86 -12.59 0.26
N LEU A 231 -9.25 -13.27 -0.70
CA LEU A 231 -8.25 -12.72 -1.60
C LEU A 231 -8.96 -12.00 -2.76
N TYR A 232 -8.69 -10.71 -2.88
CA TYR A 232 -9.23 -9.88 -3.96
C TYR A 232 -8.23 -9.73 -5.10
N THR A 233 -8.75 -9.67 -6.32
CA THR A 233 -7.96 -9.45 -7.54
C THR A 233 -8.57 -8.33 -8.37
N THR A 234 -7.89 -7.88 -9.42
CA THR A 234 -8.47 -6.91 -10.36
C THR A 234 -9.74 -7.42 -11.06
N LEU A 235 -9.90 -8.75 -11.18
CA LEU A 235 -11.10 -9.38 -11.77
C LEU A 235 -12.15 -9.77 -10.72
N ASN A 236 -11.79 -9.81 -9.43
CA ASN A 236 -12.69 -10.02 -8.30
C ASN A 236 -12.36 -9.00 -7.19
N PRO A 237 -12.69 -7.71 -7.38
CA PRO A 237 -12.35 -6.67 -6.42
C PRO A 237 -13.28 -6.73 -5.20
N PRO A 238 -12.93 -6.05 -4.09
CA PRO A 238 -13.83 -5.91 -2.94
C PRO A 238 -15.19 -5.33 -3.36
N PRO A 239 -16.29 -5.78 -2.73
CA PRO A 239 -17.63 -5.23 -2.98
C PRO A 239 -17.70 -3.70 -2.84
N ASP A 240 -16.84 -3.13 -1.99
CA ASP A 240 -16.77 -1.69 -1.70
C ASP A 240 -15.62 -0.97 -2.46
N SER A 241 -15.18 -1.51 -3.60
CA SER A 241 -14.07 -0.91 -4.36
C SER A 241 -14.48 0.35 -5.11
N HIS A 242 -14.16 1.51 -4.54
CA HIS A 242 -14.08 2.75 -5.30
C HIS A 242 -12.79 2.77 -6.14
N PRO A 243 -12.85 3.13 -7.44
CA PRO A 243 -11.64 3.21 -8.27
C PRO A 243 -10.67 4.25 -7.70
N VAL A 244 -9.38 3.93 -7.72
CA VAL A 244 -8.32 4.84 -7.24
C VAL A 244 -8.40 6.17 -7.99
N GLY A 245 -8.46 7.26 -7.21
CA GLY A 245 -8.63 8.62 -7.71
C GLY A 245 -10.06 9.16 -7.62
N ALA A 246 -11.08 8.32 -7.39
CA ALA A 246 -12.42 8.81 -7.06
C ALA A 246 -12.41 9.59 -5.74
N ALA A 247 -13.09 10.73 -5.71
CA ALA A 247 -13.26 11.50 -4.49
C ALA A 247 -14.19 10.76 -3.51
N ILE A 248 -13.76 10.63 -2.27
CA ILE A 248 -14.52 9.96 -1.20
C ILE A 248 -14.92 11.02 -0.17
N ALA A 249 -16.22 11.12 0.10
CA ALA A 249 -16.73 11.95 1.19
C ALA A 249 -16.48 11.23 2.51
N TRP A 250 -15.59 11.78 3.33
CA TRP A 250 -15.16 11.18 4.59
C TRP A 250 -15.67 11.98 5.80
N PRO A 251 -16.38 11.37 6.76
CA PRO A 251 -17.07 12.10 7.83
C PRO A 251 -16.21 12.40 9.07
N SER A 252 -14.89 12.20 9.01
CA SER A 252 -13.96 12.42 10.13
C SER A 252 -12.73 13.22 9.69
N ASP A 253 -12.18 14.02 10.58
CA ASP A 253 -10.90 14.72 10.34
C ASP A 253 -9.70 13.76 10.33
N ALA A 254 -9.84 12.57 10.91
CA ALA A 254 -8.82 11.53 10.89
C ALA A 254 -8.82 10.83 9.53
N THR A 255 -7.84 11.18 8.69
CA THR A 255 -7.67 10.53 7.38
C THR A 255 -7.21 9.08 7.55
N PRO A 256 -7.90 8.08 6.98
CA PRO A 256 -7.49 6.68 7.10
C PRO A 256 -6.14 6.43 6.43
N ALA A 257 -5.40 5.44 6.94
CA ALA A 257 -4.12 5.04 6.34
C ALA A 257 -4.32 4.61 4.87
N GLY A 258 -3.43 5.08 3.98
CA GLY A 258 -3.52 4.83 2.54
C GLY A 258 -4.35 5.85 1.75
N TYR A 259 -4.98 6.82 2.42
CA TYR A 259 -5.74 7.91 1.80
C TYR A 259 -5.06 9.26 2.04
N ALA A 260 -5.43 10.26 1.23
CA ALA A 260 -4.97 11.63 1.37
C ALA A 260 -6.14 12.61 1.18
N LEU A 261 -6.12 13.72 1.92
CA LEU A 261 -7.07 14.83 1.70
C LEU A 261 -6.85 15.45 0.31
N MET A 262 -7.91 15.78 -0.40
CA MET A 262 -7.84 16.40 -1.73
C MET A 262 -7.73 17.93 -1.62
N GLN A 263 -6.51 18.46 -1.65
CA GLN A 263 -6.19 19.86 -1.31
C GLN A 263 -5.34 20.57 -2.37
N GLY A 264 -5.32 20.10 -3.63
CA GLY A 264 -4.54 20.75 -4.69
C GLY A 264 -3.07 20.32 -4.77
N GLN A 265 -2.65 19.30 -4.02
CA GLN A 265 -1.25 18.90 -3.91
C GLN A 265 -0.75 18.08 -5.11
N THR A 266 0.55 18.20 -5.41
CA THR A 266 1.26 17.37 -6.39
C THR A 266 1.59 15.98 -5.83
N PHE A 267 1.71 14.96 -6.68
CA PHE A 267 2.19 13.63 -6.32
C PHE A 267 3.15 13.04 -7.36
N ASP A 268 3.97 12.08 -6.94
CA ASP A 268 4.88 11.34 -7.83
C ASP A 268 4.10 10.28 -8.63
N LYS A 269 4.05 10.44 -9.95
CA LYS A 269 3.34 9.55 -10.87
C LYS A 269 3.96 8.16 -10.97
N SER A 270 5.27 8.04 -10.74
CA SER A 270 5.97 6.74 -10.75
C SER A 270 5.68 5.97 -9.47
N ALA A 271 5.55 6.66 -8.33
CA ALA A 271 5.16 6.06 -7.06
C ALA A 271 3.66 5.67 -7.02
N TYR A 272 2.80 6.46 -7.67
CA TYR A 272 1.34 6.25 -7.67
C TYR A 272 0.76 6.11 -9.09
N PRO A 273 1.04 5.00 -9.80
CA PRO A 273 0.67 4.84 -11.21
C PRO A 273 -0.85 4.81 -11.44
N LEU A 274 -1.62 4.19 -10.54
CA LEU A 274 -3.09 4.16 -10.66
C LEU A 274 -3.71 5.55 -10.45
N LEU A 275 -3.16 6.35 -9.53
CA LEU A 275 -3.61 7.71 -9.31
C LEU A 275 -3.25 8.62 -10.51
N ALA A 276 -2.12 8.36 -11.17
CA ALA A 276 -1.71 9.05 -12.39
C ALA A 276 -2.63 8.78 -13.59
N VAL A 277 -3.34 7.63 -13.61
CA VAL A 277 -4.38 7.37 -14.61
C VAL A 277 -5.58 8.31 -14.39
N ALA A 278 -6.00 8.52 -13.14
CA ALA A 278 -7.10 9.42 -12.80
C ALA A 278 -6.71 10.90 -12.96
N TYR A 279 -5.49 11.26 -12.56
CA TYR A 279 -4.95 12.63 -12.59
C TYR A 279 -3.62 12.69 -13.37
N PRO A 280 -3.65 12.70 -14.72
CA PRO A 280 -2.44 12.71 -15.54
C PRO A 280 -1.52 13.92 -15.33
N SER A 281 -2.07 15.02 -14.80
CA SER A 281 -1.34 16.22 -14.40
C SER A 281 -0.33 15.94 -13.27
N GLY A 282 -0.51 14.88 -12.49
CA GLY A 282 0.24 14.67 -11.24
C GLY A 282 -0.22 15.58 -10.11
N VAL A 283 -1.42 16.17 -10.21
CA VAL A 283 -2.01 17.07 -9.21
C VAL A 283 -3.40 16.57 -8.82
N ILE A 284 -3.62 16.40 -7.52
CA ILE A 284 -4.93 16.08 -6.96
C ILE A 284 -5.76 17.37 -6.90
N PRO A 285 -7.03 17.40 -7.35
CA PRO A 285 -7.88 18.59 -7.24
C PRO A 285 -8.04 19.06 -5.79
N ASP A 286 -8.17 20.37 -5.57
CA ASP A 286 -8.62 20.89 -4.28
C ASP A 286 -10.15 20.79 -4.21
N MET A 287 -10.66 20.01 -3.26
CA MET A 287 -12.09 19.76 -3.08
C MET A 287 -12.69 20.55 -1.91
N ARG A 288 -11.90 21.34 -1.18
CA ARG A 288 -12.41 22.13 -0.04
C ARG A 288 -13.31 23.24 -0.54
N GLY A 289 -14.52 23.34 0.03
CA GLY A 289 -15.53 24.31 -0.40
C GLY A 289 -16.19 24.00 -1.74
N TRP A 290 -15.86 22.88 -2.38
CA TRP A 290 -16.39 22.50 -3.69
C TRP A 290 -17.44 21.39 -3.58
N THR A 291 -18.49 21.48 -4.40
CA THR A 291 -19.47 20.41 -4.59
C THR A 291 -19.21 19.67 -5.90
N ILE A 292 -19.25 18.34 -5.88
CA ILE A 292 -19.13 17.54 -7.11
C ILE A 292 -20.39 17.73 -7.96
N LYS A 293 -20.20 18.23 -9.19
CA LYS A 293 -21.23 18.35 -10.21
C LYS A 293 -20.90 17.45 -11.40
N GLY A 294 -21.86 16.65 -11.84
CA GLY A 294 -21.70 15.83 -13.03
C GLY A 294 -21.34 16.69 -14.24
N LYS A 295 -20.29 16.31 -14.98
CA LYS A 295 -19.86 17.06 -16.17
C LYS A 295 -21.03 17.09 -17.17
N PRO A 296 -21.48 18.26 -17.63
CA PRO A 296 -22.52 18.32 -18.66
C PRO A 296 -22.02 17.67 -19.96
N ALA A 297 -22.96 17.23 -20.79
CA ALA A 297 -22.66 16.56 -22.06
C ALA A 297 -21.73 17.39 -22.96
N SER A 298 -21.86 18.72 -22.92
CA SER A 298 -21.03 19.67 -23.66
C SER A 298 -20.79 20.96 -22.85
N GLY A 299 -19.90 21.83 -23.34
CA GLY A 299 -19.67 23.17 -22.78
C GLY A 299 -18.73 23.25 -21.58
N ARG A 300 -18.29 22.12 -21.00
CA ARG A 300 -17.31 22.09 -19.90
C ARG A 300 -16.33 20.92 -19.98
N ALA A 301 -15.10 21.18 -19.51
CA ALA A 301 -14.05 20.18 -19.33
C ALA A 301 -14.21 19.47 -17.97
N VAL A 302 -13.74 18.22 -17.87
CA VAL A 302 -13.66 17.51 -16.59
C VAL A 302 -12.71 18.25 -15.65
N LEU A 303 -13.01 18.27 -14.35
CA LEU A 303 -12.26 19.02 -13.32
C LEU A 303 -12.23 20.56 -13.49
N SER A 304 -12.98 21.13 -14.45
CA SER A 304 -13.15 22.58 -14.46
C SER A 304 -13.97 23.04 -13.25
N GLN A 305 -13.74 24.27 -12.80
CA GLN A 305 -14.46 24.90 -11.69
C GLN A 305 -15.63 25.75 -12.20
N GLU A 306 -16.67 25.89 -11.39
CA GLU A 306 -17.84 26.72 -11.66
C GLU A 306 -18.28 27.36 -10.34
N LEU A 307 -18.25 28.69 -10.29
CA LEU A 307 -18.69 29.45 -9.13
C LEU A 307 -20.20 29.34 -8.96
N ASP A 308 -20.68 29.52 -7.74
CA ASP A 308 -22.10 29.69 -7.46
C ASP A 308 -22.64 30.99 -8.09
N GLY A 309 -23.94 31.01 -8.36
CA GLY A 309 -24.58 32.15 -9.00
C GLY A 309 -26.09 32.10 -8.87
N ASN A 310 -26.68 33.24 -8.54
CA ASN A 310 -28.12 33.37 -8.48
C ASN A 310 -28.71 33.22 -9.88
N LYS A 311 -29.76 32.40 -9.97
CA LYS A 311 -30.53 32.31 -11.20
C LYS A 311 -31.19 33.66 -11.47
N SER A 312 -31.17 34.10 -12.73
CA SER A 312 -31.83 35.33 -13.18
C SER A 312 -33.31 35.33 -12.75
N HIS A 313 -33.71 36.35 -12.01
CA HIS A 313 -35.08 36.54 -11.53
C HIS A 313 -35.39 38.03 -11.28
N SER A 314 -36.65 38.36 -11.04
CA SER A 314 -37.13 39.70 -10.69
C SER A 314 -38.25 39.62 -9.64
N HIS A 315 -38.61 40.76 -9.06
CA HIS A 315 -39.67 40.89 -8.06
C HIS A 315 -40.71 41.93 -8.49
N THR A 316 -41.94 41.79 -8.01
CA THR A 316 -42.94 42.84 -8.11
C THR A 316 -42.77 43.84 -6.97
N ALA A 317 -42.94 45.13 -7.25
CA ALA A 317 -42.80 46.20 -6.26
C ALA A 317 -43.98 47.20 -6.35
N ARG A 318 -44.30 47.87 -5.23
CA ARG A 318 -45.37 48.86 -5.14
C ARG A 318 -44.92 50.08 -4.32
N ALA A 319 -45.15 51.28 -4.87
CA ALA A 319 -45.11 52.53 -4.11
C ALA A 319 -46.49 52.77 -3.45
N GLN A 320 -46.48 53.32 -2.24
CA GLN A 320 -47.72 53.64 -1.51
C GLN A 320 -48.25 55.01 -1.91
N ASP A 321 -49.58 55.17 -1.86
CA ASP A 321 -50.23 56.45 -2.12
C ASP A 321 -49.87 57.44 -1.00
N THR A 322 -49.54 58.69 -1.37
CA THR A 322 -49.12 59.73 -0.41
C THR A 322 -49.98 60.98 -0.57
N ASP A 323 -50.66 61.39 0.51
CA ASP A 323 -51.41 62.64 0.57
C ASP A 323 -50.46 63.82 0.90
N LEU A 324 -50.45 64.85 0.05
CA LEU A 324 -49.62 66.05 0.24
C LEU A 324 -50.27 67.09 1.18
N GLY A 325 -51.53 66.87 1.56
CA GLY A 325 -52.32 67.71 2.44
C GLY A 325 -52.73 69.05 1.81
N THR A 326 -53.48 69.85 2.57
CA THR A 326 -53.97 71.17 2.15
C THR A 326 -52.88 72.23 2.29
N LYS A 327 -52.75 73.11 1.28
CA LYS A 327 -51.87 74.30 1.32
C LYS A 327 -52.69 75.58 1.20
N SER A 328 -52.29 76.63 1.91
CA SER A 328 -52.90 77.95 1.82
C SER A 328 -52.15 78.80 0.79
N THR A 329 -52.89 79.57 -0.01
CA THR A 329 -52.31 80.55 -0.92
C THR A 329 -51.84 81.80 -0.17
N SER A 330 -51.04 82.64 -0.82
CA SER A 330 -50.71 83.96 -0.29
C SER A 330 -51.96 84.86 -0.23
N SER A 331 -52.01 85.75 0.75
CA SER A 331 -53.09 86.76 0.86
C SER A 331 -52.99 87.79 -0.27
N PHE A 332 -54.14 88.21 -0.80
CA PHE A 332 -54.25 89.29 -1.78
C PHE A 332 -55.35 90.26 -1.34
N ASP A 333 -55.03 91.55 -1.25
CA ASP A 333 -55.95 92.61 -0.83
C ASP A 333 -56.40 93.45 -2.03
N TYR A 334 -57.72 93.56 -2.23
CA TYR A 334 -58.31 94.40 -3.27
C TYR A 334 -58.29 95.89 -2.93
N GLY A 335 -58.06 96.25 -1.66
CA GLY A 335 -58.13 97.62 -1.15
C GLY A 335 -59.54 98.22 -1.25
N THR A 336 -59.64 99.55 -1.20
CA THR A 336 -60.92 100.28 -1.32
C THR A 336 -61.28 100.54 -2.78
N LYS A 337 -62.53 100.27 -3.17
CA LYS A 337 -63.09 100.62 -4.49
C LYS A 337 -64.24 101.62 -4.32
N SER A 338 -64.36 102.58 -5.23
CA SER A 338 -65.41 103.62 -5.22
C SER A 338 -66.55 103.27 -6.20
N THR A 339 -67.76 103.72 -5.89
CA THR A 339 -68.94 103.58 -6.77
C THR A 339 -68.95 104.67 -7.85
N ASN A 340 -69.82 104.54 -8.86
CA ASN A 340 -70.14 105.65 -9.75
C ASN A 340 -71.02 106.70 -9.04
N THR A 341 -71.10 107.91 -9.58
CA THR A 341 -71.94 109.00 -9.05
C THR A 341 -73.33 108.98 -9.68
N THR A 342 -74.38 108.77 -8.87
CA THR A 342 -75.78 108.74 -9.31
C THR A 342 -76.73 109.12 -8.17
N GLY A 343 -78.04 109.15 -8.39
CA GLY A 343 -79.07 109.41 -7.37
C GLY A 343 -79.58 110.86 -7.29
N ASN A 344 -79.12 111.74 -8.20
CA ASN A 344 -79.65 113.09 -8.29
C ASN A 344 -81.12 113.07 -8.73
N HIS A 345 -82.00 113.70 -7.96
CA HIS A 345 -83.42 113.79 -8.25
C HIS A 345 -84.01 115.08 -7.64
N THR A 346 -85.21 115.44 -8.10
CA THR A 346 -85.93 116.65 -7.65
C THR A 346 -87.26 116.27 -6.99
N HIS A 347 -87.64 116.99 -5.94
CA HIS A 347 -88.97 116.85 -5.32
C HIS A 347 -89.87 118.01 -5.74
N GLN A 348 -91.18 117.74 -5.87
CA GLN A 348 -92.20 118.75 -6.13
C GLN A 348 -93.19 118.78 -4.96
N PHE A 349 -93.49 119.97 -4.43
CA PHE A 349 -94.44 120.13 -3.34
C PHE A 349 -95.58 121.07 -3.73
N GLY A 350 -96.78 120.79 -3.23
CA GLY A 350 -97.96 121.66 -3.32
C GLY A 350 -98.56 121.81 -1.93
N GLY A 351 -98.65 123.05 -1.43
CA GLY A 351 -99.24 123.35 -0.13
C GLY A 351 -100.68 123.85 -0.27
N TYR A 352 -101.59 123.32 0.55
CA TYR A 352 -102.93 123.87 0.74
C TYR A 352 -103.00 124.50 2.14
N ILE A 353 -103.21 125.81 2.22
CA ILE A 353 -103.29 126.54 3.50
C ILE A 353 -104.76 126.90 3.74
N ASN A 354 -105.33 126.42 4.83
CA ASN A 354 -106.69 126.76 5.27
C ASN A 354 -106.65 127.98 6.19
N SER A 355 -107.13 129.14 5.73
CA SER A 355 -107.24 130.35 6.53
C SER A 355 -108.66 130.52 7.11
N TYR A 356 -108.79 130.49 8.44
CA TYR A 356 -110.01 130.85 9.16
C TYR A 356 -109.81 132.26 9.76
N TRP A 357 -110.60 133.24 9.28
CA TRP A 357 -110.68 134.67 9.68
C TRP A 357 -109.59 135.64 9.19
N GLY A 358 -109.62 135.97 7.90
CA GLY A 358 -109.72 137.37 7.43
C GLY A 358 -108.72 138.45 7.89
N ASP A 359 -107.47 138.13 8.23
CA ASP A 359 -106.39 139.13 8.36
C ASP A 359 -105.29 138.88 7.31
N SER A 360 -105.03 139.92 6.51
CA SER A 360 -104.06 139.94 5.42
C SER A 360 -102.71 140.42 5.95
N ASN A 361 -101.95 139.56 6.63
CA ASN A 361 -100.54 139.84 6.94
C ASN A 361 -99.72 138.62 7.38
N HIS A 362 -99.68 137.55 6.57
CA HIS A 362 -98.59 136.58 6.68
C HIS A 362 -98.06 136.16 5.30
N THR A 363 -96.75 136.37 5.17
CA THR A 363 -95.84 135.88 4.13
C THR A 363 -96.16 134.44 3.78
N SER A 364 -96.74 134.24 2.59
CA SER A 364 -96.79 132.94 1.97
C SER A 364 -95.35 132.43 1.83
N PHE A 365 -95.12 131.18 2.23
CA PHE A 365 -93.98 130.42 1.72
C PHE A 365 -94.22 130.23 0.22
N GLN A 366 -93.93 131.27 -0.55
CA GLN A 366 -93.85 131.19 -2.00
C GLN A 366 -92.65 130.29 -2.33
N PRO A 367 -92.82 129.28 -3.21
CA PRO A 367 -91.69 128.62 -3.84
C PRO A 367 -91.01 129.65 -4.75
N GLY A 368 -90.12 130.47 -4.18
CA GLY A 368 -89.54 131.62 -4.87
C GLY A 368 -88.60 132.52 -4.06
N GLY A 369 -88.35 132.25 -2.78
CA GLY A 369 -87.55 133.10 -1.89
C GLY A 369 -86.15 132.57 -1.50
N GLY A 370 -85.57 131.63 -2.25
CA GLY A 370 -84.24 131.06 -1.92
C GLY A 370 -84.20 130.19 -0.66
N ALA A 371 -85.35 129.70 -0.19
CA ALA A 371 -85.43 128.79 0.95
C ALA A 371 -84.98 127.37 0.55
N TRP A 372 -84.02 126.81 1.28
CA TRP A 372 -83.47 125.46 1.07
C TRP A 372 -84.17 124.44 1.96
N THR A 373 -84.34 123.20 1.47
CA THR A 373 -84.79 122.08 2.31
C THR A 373 -83.72 121.72 3.35
N GLN A 374 -84.09 121.02 4.44
CA GLN A 374 -83.09 120.46 5.36
C GLN A 374 -82.26 119.37 4.66
N ALA A 375 -81.01 119.16 5.10
CA ALA A 375 -80.15 118.11 4.56
C ALA A 375 -80.73 116.73 4.91
N ALA A 376 -81.05 115.95 3.89
CA ALA A 376 -81.58 114.59 3.99
C ALA A 376 -81.12 113.76 2.78
N GLY A 377 -81.28 112.43 2.85
CA GLY A 377 -80.88 111.51 1.77
C GLY A 377 -79.48 110.90 1.92
N ASP A 378 -78.84 111.07 3.08
CA ASP A 378 -77.67 110.27 3.44
C ASP A 378 -78.09 108.81 3.57
N HIS A 379 -77.52 107.95 2.74
CA HIS A 379 -77.84 106.53 2.70
C HIS A 379 -76.63 105.74 2.20
N ALA A 380 -76.57 104.47 2.60
CA ALA A 380 -75.56 103.52 2.14
C ALA A 380 -76.25 102.37 1.38
N HIS A 381 -75.51 101.78 0.46
CA HIS A 381 -75.92 100.57 -0.25
C HIS A 381 -75.06 99.40 0.21
N THR A 382 -75.68 98.22 0.34
CA THR A 382 -74.97 96.96 0.53
C THR A 382 -74.64 96.36 -0.82
N VAL A 383 -73.36 96.09 -1.09
CA VAL A 383 -72.92 95.41 -2.33
C VAL A 383 -72.32 94.06 -1.97
N TYR A 384 -72.95 92.98 -2.42
CA TYR A 384 -72.43 91.62 -2.28
C TYR A 384 -71.49 91.29 -3.46
N ILE A 385 -70.22 90.97 -3.17
CA ILE A 385 -69.20 90.69 -4.20
C ILE A 385 -69.21 89.20 -4.63
N GLY A 386 -69.53 88.28 -3.72
CA GLY A 386 -69.58 86.83 -3.99
C GLY A 386 -68.26 86.08 -3.72
N GLY A 387 -68.35 84.75 -3.73
CA GLY A 387 -67.20 83.85 -3.66
C GLY A 387 -66.60 83.59 -5.04
N HIS A 388 -65.29 83.32 -5.09
CA HIS A 388 -64.61 82.88 -6.30
C HIS A 388 -63.52 81.86 -5.95
N GLU A 389 -63.15 81.03 -6.91
CA GLU A 389 -62.10 80.01 -6.78
C GLU A 389 -61.11 80.13 -7.95
N HIS A 390 -59.91 79.59 -7.75
CA HIS A 390 -58.87 79.49 -8.78
C HIS A 390 -58.47 78.04 -8.96
N THR A 391 -57.99 77.68 -10.15
CA THR A 391 -57.37 76.38 -10.42
C THR A 391 -55.85 76.55 -10.54
N MET A 392 -55.09 75.60 -10.01
CA MET A 392 -53.62 75.59 -10.08
C MET A 392 -53.13 74.25 -10.63
N TYR A 393 -52.33 74.28 -11.67
CA TYR A 393 -51.68 73.09 -12.23
C TYR A 393 -50.37 72.81 -11.48
N ILE A 394 -50.21 71.60 -10.92
CA ILE A 394 -49.04 71.20 -10.13
C ILE A 394 -47.95 70.55 -11.00
N GLY A 395 -48.33 69.80 -12.04
CA GLY A 395 -47.41 69.12 -12.95
C GLY A 395 -46.94 67.72 -12.49
N PRO A 396 -46.33 66.94 -13.39
CA PRO A 396 -45.78 65.61 -13.08
C PRO A 396 -44.44 65.72 -12.33
N HIS A 397 -44.17 64.76 -11.46
CA HIS A 397 -42.86 64.55 -10.82
C HIS A 397 -42.58 63.04 -10.68
N GLY A 398 -41.33 62.69 -10.34
CA GLY A 398 -40.90 61.29 -10.16
C GLY A 398 -39.97 61.12 -8.98
N HIS A 399 -39.65 59.86 -8.67
CA HIS A 399 -38.77 59.49 -7.55
C HIS A 399 -37.69 58.52 -8.03
N VAL A 400 -36.53 58.57 -7.38
CA VAL A 400 -35.52 57.53 -7.51
C VAL A 400 -35.91 56.38 -6.60
N VAL A 401 -35.93 55.15 -7.16
CA VAL A 401 -36.15 53.92 -6.41
C VAL A 401 -34.85 53.13 -6.41
N ILE A 402 -34.35 52.81 -5.23
CA ILE A 402 -33.17 51.98 -5.01
C ILE A 402 -33.66 50.67 -4.39
N VAL A 403 -33.21 49.55 -4.94
CA VAL A 403 -33.39 48.21 -4.36
C VAL A 403 -32.04 47.79 -3.83
N ASP A 404 -31.93 47.70 -2.52
CA ASP A 404 -30.69 47.30 -1.86
C ASP A 404 -30.36 45.84 -2.15
N ALA A 405 -29.07 45.49 -2.06
CA ALA A 405 -28.63 44.12 -2.20
C ALA A 405 -29.13 43.28 -1.02
N ASP A 406 -29.45 42.01 -1.28
CA ASP A 406 -29.85 41.03 -0.27
C ASP A 406 -29.06 39.74 -0.51
N GLY A 407 -28.30 39.29 0.48
CA GLY A 407 -27.40 38.15 0.36
C GLY A 407 -26.32 38.08 1.45
N ASN A 408 -25.40 37.12 1.31
CA ASN A 408 -24.32 36.91 2.27
C ASN A 408 -23.24 38.01 2.12
N ALA A 409 -23.16 38.89 3.11
CA ALA A 409 -22.24 40.03 3.15
C ALA A 409 -20.94 39.68 3.91
N GLU A 410 -19.86 40.40 3.61
CA GLU A 410 -18.56 40.51 4.32
C GLU A 410 -17.32 40.00 3.54
N THR A 411 -17.22 38.75 3.06
CA THR A 411 -15.99 38.30 2.34
C THR A 411 -15.96 38.58 0.84
N PHE A 412 -17.08 39.05 0.30
CA PHE A 412 -17.25 39.38 -1.13
C PHE A 412 -17.14 40.88 -1.41
N GLY A 413 -16.76 41.70 -0.43
CA GLY A 413 -16.62 43.15 -0.58
C GLY A 413 -17.95 43.88 -0.79
N LEU A 414 -19.06 43.28 -0.37
CA LEU A 414 -20.35 43.96 -0.24
C LEU A 414 -20.28 44.92 0.94
N MET A 415 -20.53 46.20 0.67
CA MET A 415 -20.37 47.29 1.65
C MET A 415 -21.72 47.96 1.90
N ASP A 416 -22.72 47.16 2.27
CA ASP A 416 -24.15 47.49 2.31
C ASP A 416 -24.74 47.55 3.74
N GLY A 417 -23.99 47.15 4.78
CA GLY A 417 -24.40 47.17 6.17
C GLY A 417 -23.57 48.11 7.07
N GLY A 418 -24.19 48.63 8.13
CA GLY A 418 -23.49 49.32 9.23
C GLY A 418 -22.54 50.44 8.80
N VAL A 419 -21.26 50.35 9.21
CA VAL A 419 -20.23 51.34 8.84
C VAL A 419 -19.86 51.26 7.35
N ASP A 420 -19.97 50.09 6.73
CA ASP A 420 -19.61 49.89 5.33
C ASP A 420 -20.61 50.60 4.41
N ALA A 421 -21.91 50.57 4.75
CA ALA A 421 -22.93 51.37 4.08
C ALA A 421 -22.63 52.87 4.16
N ALA A 422 -22.18 53.36 5.32
CA ALA A 422 -21.83 54.77 5.51
C ALA A 422 -20.57 55.16 4.71
N ILE A 423 -19.58 54.26 4.62
CA ILE A 423 -18.37 54.43 3.80
C ILE A 423 -18.77 54.48 2.31
N THR A 424 -19.60 53.56 1.84
CA THR A 424 -20.09 53.55 0.45
C THR A 424 -20.92 54.79 0.14
N ALA A 425 -21.77 55.25 1.06
CA ALA A 425 -22.54 56.48 0.89
C ALA A 425 -21.64 57.73 0.80
N TYR A 426 -20.52 57.75 1.52
CA TYR A 426 -19.58 58.88 1.52
C TYR A 426 -18.67 58.90 0.28
N PHE A 427 -18.11 57.74 -0.12
CA PHE A 427 -17.15 57.65 -1.23
C PHE A 427 -17.80 57.31 -2.58
N GLY A 428 -19.03 56.83 -2.59
CA GLY A 428 -19.78 56.36 -3.76
C GLY A 428 -19.55 54.86 -4.05
N SER A 429 -20.47 54.27 -4.83
CA SER A 429 -20.49 52.84 -5.18
C SER A 429 -19.24 52.35 -5.92
N GLN A 430 -18.51 53.26 -6.59
CA GLN A 430 -17.25 52.95 -7.26
C GLN A 430 -16.15 52.47 -6.29
N LEU A 431 -16.25 52.79 -4.99
CA LEU A 431 -15.33 52.25 -3.99
C LEU A 431 -15.60 50.76 -3.77
N GLN A 432 -16.87 50.39 -3.62
CA GLN A 432 -17.28 48.99 -3.49
C GLN A 432 -16.84 48.18 -4.71
N GLU A 433 -17.07 48.67 -5.92
CA GLU A 433 -16.64 47.98 -7.15
C GLU A 433 -15.13 47.69 -7.16
N ARG A 434 -14.31 48.65 -6.70
CA ARG A 434 -12.85 48.48 -6.59
C ARG A 434 -12.48 47.42 -5.56
N VAL A 435 -13.13 47.43 -4.38
CA VAL A 435 -12.93 46.41 -3.34
C VAL A 435 -13.27 45.03 -3.89
N GLN A 436 -14.44 44.89 -4.54
CA GLN A 436 -14.89 43.63 -5.14
C GLN A 436 -13.95 43.14 -6.24
N GLN A 437 -13.51 44.03 -7.14
CA GLN A 437 -12.54 43.68 -8.19
C GLN A 437 -11.21 43.21 -7.59
N ASN A 438 -10.75 43.84 -6.50
CA ASN A 438 -9.53 43.42 -5.82
C ASN A 438 -9.71 42.04 -5.15
N ILE A 439 -10.87 41.78 -4.54
CA ILE A 439 -11.20 40.48 -3.96
C ILE A 439 -11.25 39.38 -5.03
N ILE A 440 -11.87 39.66 -6.18
CA ILE A 440 -11.90 38.73 -7.32
C ILE A 440 -10.49 38.43 -7.81
N ARG A 441 -9.65 39.46 -7.94
CA ARG A 441 -8.31 39.34 -8.51
C ARG A 441 -7.32 38.65 -7.57
N GLU A 442 -7.26 39.09 -6.32
CA GLU A 442 -6.22 38.70 -5.37
C GLU A 442 -6.64 37.53 -4.47
N TYR A 443 -7.95 37.31 -4.32
CA TYR A 443 -8.53 36.29 -3.43
C TYR A 443 -9.49 35.32 -4.14
N LEU A 444 -9.47 35.30 -5.47
CA LEU A 444 -10.29 34.40 -6.30
C LEU A 444 -11.80 34.49 -5.99
N GLY A 445 -12.26 35.67 -5.54
CA GLY A 445 -13.68 35.96 -5.29
C GLY A 445 -14.10 35.92 -3.83
N GLU A 446 -13.27 35.43 -2.90
CA GLU A 446 -13.60 35.40 -1.48
C GLU A 446 -12.38 35.75 -0.63
N GLN A 447 -12.41 36.90 0.06
CA GLN A 447 -11.33 37.28 0.96
C GLN A 447 -11.45 36.55 2.31
N PRO A 448 -10.48 35.72 2.73
CA PRO A 448 -10.56 35.01 4.01
C PRO A 448 -10.50 35.95 5.22
N VAL A 449 -11.24 35.63 6.28
CA VAL A 449 -11.15 36.30 7.59
C VAL A 449 -9.72 36.20 8.12
N GLY A 450 -9.20 37.30 8.67
CA GLY A 450 -7.79 37.42 9.11
C GLY A 450 -6.82 37.82 8.01
N THR A 451 -7.30 38.19 6.83
CA THR A 451 -6.52 38.88 5.79
C THR A 451 -6.97 40.33 5.65
N ALA A 452 -6.15 41.19 5.05
CA ALA A 452 -6.53 42.56 4.73
C ALA A 452 -5.75 43.07 3.51
N PHE A 453 -6.30 44.06 2.82
CA PHE A 453 -5.60 44.80 1.77
C PHE A 453 -5.92 46.29 1.81
N VAL A 454 -5.02 47.09 1.25
CA VAL A 454 -5.16 48.55 1.12
C VAL A 454 -5.61 48.87 -0.30
N ILE A 455 -6.62 49.72 -0.44
CA ILE A 455 -7.13 50.17 -1.74
C ILE A 455 -7.35 51.68 -1.76
N GLU A 456 -7.13 52.30 -2.91
CA GLU A 456 -7.37 53.74 -3.08
C GLU A 456 -8.86 54.04 -3.09
N THR A 457 -9.27 55.10 -2.37
CA THR A 457 -10.66 55.58 -2.35
C THR A 457 -10.95 56.58 -3.47
N GLY A 458 -9.92 57.26 -3.98
CA GLY A 458 -10.05 58.39 -4.91
C GLY A 458 -10.44 59.72 -4.25
N ASN A 459 -10.43 59.78 -2.90
CA ASN A 459 -10.75 60.99 -2.13
C ASN A 459 -9.47 61.61 -1.55
N SER A 460 -9.31 62.93 -1.69
CA SER A 460 -8.09 63.62 -1.23
C SER A 460 -7.92 63.70 0.29
N LYS A 461 -9.01 63.64 1.06
CA LYS A 461 -8.97 63.68 2.54
C LYS A 461 -8.75 62.31 3.16
N HIS A 462 -9.29 61.26 2.53
CA HIS A 462 -9.20 59.89 3.00
C HIS A 462 -8.75 58.98 1.84
N PRO A 463 -7.46 59.03 1.43
CA PRO A 463 -7.01 58.43 0.18
C PRO A 463 -7.03 56.89 0.15
N TRP A 464 -7.13 56.26 1.32
CA TRP A 464 -6.98 54.81 1.49
C TRP A 464 -8.16 54.22 2.27
N LEU A 465 -8.62 53.06 1.83
CA LEU A 465 -9.48 52.15 2.57
C LEU A 465 -8.69 50.88 2.85
N VAL A 466 -8.76 50.36 4.07
CA VAL A 466 -8.19 49.05 4.42
C VAL A 466 -9.35 48.10 4.64
N HIS A 467 -9.50 47.14 3.74
CA HIS A 467 -10.60 46.16 3.80
C HIS A 467 -10.14 44.91 4.56
N ALA A 468 -10.75 44.66 5.72
CA ALA A 468 -10.38 43.59 6.65
C ALA A 468 -11.64 42.88 7.20
N PRO A 469 -12.09 41.77 6.59
CA PRO A 469 -13.32 41.10 6.98
C PRO A 469 -13.22 40.47 8.37
N THR A 470 -14.27 40.64 9.18
CA THR A 470 -14.37 40.03 10.52
C THR A 470 -15.13 38.70 10.54
N MET A 471 -15.93 38.43 9.52
CA MET A 471 -16.73 37.22 9.39
C MET A 471 -16.88 36.83 7.91
N ARG A 472 -17.13 35.53 7.65
CA ARG A 472 -17.35 35.03 6.28
C ARG A 472 -18.71 35.46 5.73
N VAL A 473 -19.71 35.29 6.59
CA VAL A 473 -21.11 35.64 6.38
C VAL A 473 -21.61 36.27 7.68
N PRO A 474 -22.69 37.07 7.67
CA PRO A 474 -23.20 37.70 8.88
C PRO A 474 -23.54 36.64 9.95
N LEU A 475 -22.77 36.61 11.05
CA LEU A 475 -22.95 35.66 12.16
C LEU A 475 -22.42 36.23 13.49
N ILE A 476 -22.93 35.72 14.61
CA ILE A 476 -22.48 36.12 15.95
C ILE A 476 -21.06 35.61 16.19
N ILE A 477 -20.11 36.51 16.37
CA ILE A 477 -18.69 36.23 16.61
C ILE A 477 -18.24 36.61 18.04
N ASP A 478 -19.19 36.90 18.94
CA ASP A 478 -18.89 37.11 20.36
C ASP A 478 -18.16 35.89 20.97
N GLY A 479 -17.18 36.15 21.83
CA GLY A 479 -16.31 35.13 22.41
C GLY A 479 -15.18 34.64 21.51
N THR A 480 -15.02 35.16 20.29
CA THR A 480 -13.90 34.81 19.38
C THR A 480 -12.82 35.88 19.32
N ASP A 481 -11.67 35.57 18.70
CA ASP A 481 -10.55 36.48 18.43
C ASP A 481 -10.60 37.13 17.03
N ALA A 482 -11.76 37.05 16.36
CA ALA A 482 -11.93 37.55 14.99
C ALA A 482 -11.63 39.05 14.85
N VAL A 483 -11.98 39.86 15.86
CA VAL A 483 -11.71 41.30 15.88
C VAL A 483 -10.20 41.57 15.99
N TYR A 484 -9.51 40.84 16.87
CA TYR A 484 -8.04 40.90 16.96
C TYR A 484 -7.39 40.52 15.62
N ASN A 485 -7.80 39.40 15.02
CA ASN A 485 -7.22 38.91 13.78
C ASN A 485 -7.43 39.88 12.60
N ALA A 486 -8.64 40.44 12.46
CA ALA A 486 -8.93 41.45 11.42
C ALA A 486 -8.13 42.75 11.64
N THR A 487 -8.04 43.23 12.89
CA THR A 487 -7.29 44.45 13.22
C THR A 487 -5.80 44.25 12.94
N ARG A 488 -5.24 43.10 13.35
CA ARG A 488 -3.84 42.76 13.11
C ARG A 488 -3.54 42.65 11.62
N ALA A 489 -4.43 42.03 10.84
CA ALA A 489 -4.30 41.95 9.39
C ALA A 489 -4.30 43.34 8.74
N ALA A 490 -5.20 44.23 9.17
CA ALA A 490 -5.27 45.61 8.67
C ALA A 490 -3.97 46.38 8.91
N LEU A 491 -3.41 46.30 10.13
CA LEU A 491 -2.15 46.97 10.48
C LEU A 491 -0.95 46.38 9.73
N LEU A 492 -0.92 45.07 9.52
CA LEU A 492 0.11 44.43 8.69
C LEU A 492 0.02 44.87 7.23
N ALA A 493 -1.19 44.98 6.66
CA ALA A 493 -1.39 45.47 5.30
C ALA A 493 -0.91 46.93 5.16
N ILE A 494 -1.20 47.78 6.14
CA ILE A 494 -0.70 49.16 6.21
C ILE A 494 0.84 49.18 6.28
N PHE A 495 1.43 48.34 7.13
CA PHE A 495 2.89 48.25 7.26
C PHE A 495 3.54 47.84 5.93
N GLN A 496 3.00 46.84 5.25
CA GLN A 496 3.52 46.39 3.95
C GLN A 496 3.36 47.46 2.87
N HIS A 497 2.21 48.14 2.82
CA HIS A 497 1.98 49.28 1.93
C HIS A 497 3.01 50.39 2.16
N ASN A 498 3.25 50.78 3.40
CA ASN A 498 4.20 51.84 3.74
C ASN A 498 5.66 51.48 3.44
N LYS A 499 5.99 50.18 3.35
CA LYS A 499 7.34 49.71 3.00
C LYS A 499 7.66 49.94 1.51
N SER A 500 6.65 49.88 0.65
CA SER A 500 6.79 50.04 -0.81
C SER A 500 6.31 51.40 -1.33
N ALA A 501 5.54 52.15 -0.54
CA ALA A 501 5.03 53.47 -0.91
C ALA A 501 6.08 54.59 -0.80
N GLY A 502 6.02 55.55 -1.72
CA GLY A 502 6.75 56.83 -1.60
C GLY A 502 6.30 57.63 -0.37
N GLU A 503 7.16 58.53 0.14
CA GLU A 503 6.90 59.28 1.39
C GLU A 503 5.56 60.05 1.38
N ASP A 504 5.13 60.54 0.23
CA ASP A 504 3.87 61.26 0.01
C ASP A 504 2.62 60.36 0.01
N ARG A 505 2.81 59.04 -0.02
CA ARG A 505 1.76 58.02 -0.12
C ARG A 505 1.64 57.11 1.10
N LYS A 506 2.50 57.31 2.10
CA LYS A 506 2.47 56.53 3.35
C LYS A 506 1.24 56.88 4.18
N ILE A 507 0.66 55.84 4.79
CA ILE A 507 -0.45 55.95 5.74
C ILE A 507 0.15 56.21 7.12
N THR A 508 -0.05 57.41 7.65
CA THR A 508 0.46 57.83 8.98
C THR A 508 -0.61 57.83 10.07
N SER A 509 -1.89 57.76 9.68
CA SER A 509 -3.03 57.71 10.60
C SER A 509 -4.12 56.81 10.04
N VAL A 510 -4.75 56.01 10.90
CA VAL A 510 -5.87 55.13 10.56
C VAL A 510 -7.01 55.34 11.55
N ALA A 511 -8.24 55.38 11.03
CA ALA A 511 -9.46 55.35 11.85
C ALA A 511 -10.01 53.92 11.82
N LEU A 512 -10.17 53.32 12.99
CA LEU A 512 -10.73 51.97 13.14
C LEU A 512 -12.14 52.07 13.72
N PRO A 513 -13.17 51.55 13.02
CA PRO A 513 -14.51 51.46 13.59
C PRO A 513 -14.57 50.37 14.67
N ALA A 514 -15.70 50.29 15.39
CA ALA A 514 -15.97 49.21 16.33
C ALA A 514 -16.22 47.89 15.57
N MET A 515 -15.13 47.27 15.07
CA MET A 515 -15.16 46.09 14.22
C MET A 515 -15.85 44.92 14.94
N GLY A 516 -16.78 44.25 14.25
CA GLY A 516 -17.54 43.12 14.81
C GLY A 516 -18.66 43.47 15.80
N ALA A 517 -18.84 44.75 16.19
CA ALA A 517 -19.85 45.15 17.17
C ALA A 517 -21.29 45.17 16.63
N GLY A 518 -21.47 45.30 15.31
CA GLY A 518 -22.78 45.30 14.64
C GLY A 518 -23.36 43.89 14.48
N CYS A 519 -23.31 43.35 13.27
CA CYS A 519 -23.78 42.00 12.96
C CYS A 519 -23.09 40.91 13.80
N GLY A 520 -21.84 41.13 14.18
CA GLY A 520 -21.06 40.18 14.99
C GLY A 520 -21.42 40.12 16.47
N GLN A 521 -22.22 41.08 16.97
CA GLN A 521 -22.66 41.21 18.36
C GLN A 521 -21.53 41.19 19.41
N VAL A 522 -20.29 41.55 19.04
CA VAL A 522 -19.19 41.63 20.00
C VAL A 522 -19.41 42.82 20.93
N PRO A 523 -19.43 42.64 22.26
CA PRO A 523 -19.62 43.73 23.20
C PRO A 523 -18.54 44.82 23.02
N PRO A 524 -18.88 46.12 23.11
CA PRO A 524 -17.92 47.21 22.91
C PRO A 524 -16.64 47.10 23.75
N ASP A 525 -16.75 46.67 25.01
CA ASP A 525 -15.59 46.46 25.88
C ASP A 525 -14.67 45.33 25.38
N SER A 526 -15.25 44.31 24.74
CA SER A 526 -14.48 43.20 24.14
C SER A 526 -13.78 43.64 22.86
N VAL A 527 -14.46 44.42 22.01
CA VAL A 527 -13.85 45.04 20.82
C VAL A 527 -12.66 45.91 21.22
N ALA A 528 -12.84 46.79 22.22
CA ALA A 528 -11.77 47.66 22.70
C ALA A 528 -10.58 46.86 23.26
N ARG A 529 -10.84 45.80 24.06
CA ARG A 529 -9.77 44.92 24.55
C ARG A 529 -9.00 44.26 23.43
N GLN A 530 -9.68 43.72 22.41
CA GLN A 530 -9.02 43.04 21.30
C GLN A 530 -8.18 43.98 20.43
N ILE A 531 -8.64 45.21 20.20
CA ILE A 531 -7.90 46.21 19.42
C ILE A 531 -6.63 46.68 20.16
N VAL A 532 -6.69 46.84 21.49
CA VAL A 532 -5.56 47.34 22.32
C VAL A 532 -4.44 46.31 22.49
N LEU A 533 -4.70 45.02 22.23
CA LEU A 533 -3.70 43.94 22.35
C LEU A 533 -2.68 43.88 21.21
N ILE A 534 -2.80 44.76 20.20
CA ILE A 534 -1.93 44.82 19.00
C ILE A 534 -0.98 46.01 19.12
#